data_AF-A0A7C2WFC3-F1
#
_entry.id   AF-A0A7C2WFC3-F1
#
_cell.length_a   1.000
_cell.length_b   1.000
_cell.length_c   1.000
_cell.angle_alpha   90.00
_cell.angle_beta   90.00
_cell.angle_gamma   90.00
#
_symmetry.space_group_name_H-M   'P 1'
#
loop_
_entity.id
_entity.type
_entity.pdbx_description
1 polymer ?
#
loop_
_entity_poly.entity_id
_entity_poly.type
_entity_poly.pdbx_seq_one_letter_code
_entity_poly.pdbx_strand_id
1 'polypeptide(L)'
;MISVDHGARVDIISVEDKIDRGGAINLILPPPSTKYKPGEEIRVPEQICSGVLVGVKKVDVLELMRKYPKAFQKKMHPIAGPVLEAYLVG
;
A
#
# COMPACT_ATOMS: atom_id res chain seq x y z
N MET A 1 6.95 0.30 -7.58
CA MET A 1 7.17 1.60 -6.94
C MET A 1 8.64 2.00 -7.04
N ILE A 2 8.92 2.82 -8.05
CA ILE A 2 10.23 3.46 -8.21
C ILE A 2 10.25 4.78 -7.41
N SER A 3 9.07 5.39 -7.18
CA SER A 3 8.84 6.55 -6.33
C SER A 3 7.53 6.40 -5.56
N VAL A 4 7.44 6.92 -4.33
CA VAL A 4 6.26 7.01 -3.45
C VAL A 4 5.96 8.47 -3.16
N ASP A 5 4.69 8.86 -3.26
CA ASP A 5 4.22 10.14 -2.75
C ASP A 5 3.82 9.98 -1.28
N HIS A 6 4.15 10.98 -0.45
CA HIS A 6 3.71 10.97 0.94
C HIS A 6 2.19 11.03 1.01
N GLY A 7 1.59 10.22 1.88
CA GLY A 7 0.14 10.18 2.04
C GLY A 7 -0.62 9.26 1.07
N ALA A 8 0.08 8.32 0.41
CA ALA A 8 -0.58 7.23 -0.30
C ALA A 8 -1.60 6.52 0.62
N ARG A 9 -2.84 6.38 0.13
CA ARG A 9 -3.94 5.78 0.91
C ARG A 9 -3.91 4.28 0.73
N VAL A 10 -4.17 3.54 1.81
CA VAL A 10 -4.35 2.08 1.74
C VAL A 10 -5.61 1.75 0.93
N ASP A 11 -5.48 0.80 0.00
CA ASP A 11 -6.58 0.20 -0.76
C ASP A 11 -6.34 -1.30 -0.96
N ILE A 12 -6.76 -2.07 0.04
CA ILE A 12 -6.56 -3.51 0.11
C ILE A 12 -7.43 -4.22 -0.93
N ILE A 13 -6.78 -4.97 -1.82
CA ILE A 13 -7.42 -5.94 -2.72
C ILE A 13 -7.64 -7.27 -1.99
N SER A 14 -6.62 -7.78 -1.30
CA SER A 14 -6.67 -9.05 -0.57
C SER A 14 -5.76 -8.99 0.66
N VAL A 15 -6.30 -9.31 1.84
CA VAL A 15 -5.51 -9.47 3.06
C VAL A 15 -4.72 -10.77 3.03
N GLU A 16 -5.36 -11.86 2.58
CA GLU A 16 -4.77 -13.21 2.49
C GLU A 16 -3.55 -13.22 1.55
N ASP A 17 -3.70 -12.65 0.36
CA ASP A 17 -2.63 -12.59 -0.64
C ASP A 17 -1.70 -11.39 -0.45
N LYS A 18 -1.93 -10.55 0.57
CA LYS A 18 -1.15 -9.34 0.91
C LYS A 18 -1.02 -8.36 -0.26
N ILE A 19 -2.15 -8.03 -0.89
CA ILE A 19 -2.21 -7.16 -2.06
C ILE A 19 -2.89 -5.84 -1.71
N ASP A 20 -2.15 -4.75 -1.89
CA ASP A 20 -2.60 -3.37 -1.83
C ASP A 20 -2.39 -2.70 -3.19
N ARG A 21 -3.40 -1.96 -3.68
CA ARG A 21 -3.25 -1.11 -4.88
C ARG A 21 -3.08 0.37 -4.55
N GLY A 22 -3.15 0.72 -3.28
CA GLY A 22 -3.02 2.08 -2.77
C GLY A 22 -1.58 2.62 -2.77
N GLY A 23 -0.59 1.72 -2.77
CA GLY A 23 0.82 2.08 -2.73
C GLY A 23 1.31 2.40 -1.32
N ALA A 24 0.67 1.86 -0.29
CA ALA A 24 1.02 2.10 1.10
C ALA A 24 2.36 1.44 1.44
N ILE A 25 3.41 2.26 1.55
CA ILE A 25 4.79 1.78 1.71
C ILE A 25 5.02 0.96 2.98
N ASN A 26 4.30 1.27 4.05
CA ASN A 26 4.36 0.55 5.32
C ASN A 26 3.99 -0.93 5.21
N LEU A 27 3.26 -1.32 4.15
CA LEU A 27 2.87 -2.72 3.93
C LEU A 27 3.97 -3.55 3.25
N ILE A 28 4.97 -2.90 2.64
CA ILE A 28 6.03 -3.58 1.87
C ILE A 28 7.43 -3.40 2.46
N LEU A 29 7.60 -2.48 3.42
CA LEU A 29 8.87 -2.28 4.12
C LEU A 29 8.93 -3.06 5.43
N PRO A 30 10.14 -3.42 5.90
CA PRO A 30 10.33 -3.97 7.23
C PRO A 30 9.75 -3.04 8.32
N PRO A 31 9.14 -3.59 9.39
CA PRO A 31 8.53 -2.76 10.42
C PRO A 31 9.59 -1.96 11.19
N PRO A 32 9.22 -0.84 11.82
CA PRO A 32 10.16 0.01 12.57
C PRO A 32 10.99 -0.74 13.62
N SER A 33 10.42 -1.78 14.24
CA SER A 33 11.09 -2.64 15.22
C SER A 33 12.29 -3.42 14.67
N THR A 34 12.43 -3.54 13.35
CA THR A 34 13.63 -4.13 12.73
C THR A 34 14.83 -3.19 12.75
N LYS A 35 14.63 -1.90 13.05
CA LYS A 35 15.62 -0.84 12.87
C LYS A 35 15.83 0.01 14.11
N TYR A 36 14.79 0.13 14.94
CA TYR A 36 14.83 0.88 16.19
C TYR A 36 14.60 -0.03 17.38
N LYS A 37 15.19 0.34 18.52
CA LYS A 37 14.94 -0.32 19.81
C LYS A 37 14.39 0.69 20.83
N PRO A 38 13.57 0.23 21.78
CA PRO A 38 13.08 1.10 22.84
C PRO A 38 14.22 1.78 23.60
N GLY A 39 14.14 3.10 23.77
CA GLY A 39 15.15 3.90 24.50
C GLY A 39 16.40 4.29 23.71
N GLU A 40 16.53 3.87 22.44
CA GLU A 40 17.62 4.30 21.57
C GLU A 40 17.23 5.54 20.76
N GLU A 41 18.20 6.43 20.54
CA GLU A 41 18.03 7.60 19.67
C GLU A 41 17.85 7.16 18.22
N ILE A 42 16.80 7.66 17.56
CA ILE A 42 16.57 7.42 16.13
C ILE A 42 17.55 8.30 15.33
N ARG A 43 18.56 7.68 14.74
CA ARG A 43 19.60 8.40 13.98
C ARG A 43 19.29 8.55 12.49
N VAL A 44 18.35 7.75 11.98
CA VAL A 44 17.92 7.77 10.57
C VAL A 44 16.39 7.85 10.55
N PRO A 45 15.80 9.04 10.34
CA PRO A 45 14.35 9.16 10.19
C PRO A 45 13.90 8.53 8.87
N GLU A 46 12.86 7.71 8.91
CA GLU A 46 12.44 6.95 7.73
C GLU A 46 11.26 7.54 6.98
N GLN A 47 11.52 7.85 5.72
CA GLN A 47 10.52 7.81 4.67
C GLN A 47 11.21 7.36 3.37
N ILE A 48 11.17 6.06 3.09
CA ILE A 48 11.75 5.54 1.84
C ILE A 48 10.80 5.91 0.70
N CYS A 49 11.13 7.00 0.00
CA CYS A 49 10.30 7.52 -1.07
C CYS A 49 10.66 6.95 -2.44
N SER A 50 11.71 6.13 -2.58
CA SER A 50 12.12 5.61 -3.90
C SER A 50 12.88 4.29 -3.83
N GLY A 51 13.01 3.61 -4.98
CA GLY A 51 13.91 2.46 -5.14
C GLY A 51 13.39 1.10 -4.65
N VAL A 52 12.28 1.06 -3.91
CA VAL A 52 11.83 -0.17 -3.19
C VAL A 52 11.43 -1.32 -4.11
N LEU A 53 10.85 -1.05 -5.29
CA LEU A 53 10.43 -2.10 -6.23
C LEU A 53 11.24 -2.09 -7.53
N VAL A 54 12.48 -1.59 -7.50
CA VAL A 54 13.40 -1.74 -8.64
C VAL A 54 13.64 -3.23 -8.88
N GLY A 55 13.52 -3.67 -10.13
CA GLY A 55 13.69 -5.08 -10.51
C GLY A 55 12.50 -6.00 -10.20
N VAL A 56 11.43 -5.50 -9.56
CA VAL A 56 10.23 -6.29 -9.28
C VAL A 56 9.33 -6.34 -10.52
N LYS A 57 8.86 -7.54 -10.90
CA LYS A 57 7.94 -7.74 -12.02
C LYS A 57 6.57 -7.13 -11.72
N LYS A 58 6.02 -6.38 -12.68
CA LYS A 58 4.64 -5.87 -12.59
C LYS A 58 3.63 -7.01 -12.71
N VAL A 59 2.55 -6.90 -11.95
CA VAL A 59 1.39 -7.80 -12.00
C VAL A 59 0.46 -7.45 -13.17
N ASP A 60 -0.36 -8.40 -13.62
CA ASP A 60 -1.45 -8.16 -14.56
C ASP A 60 -2.71 -7.69 -13.82
N VAL A 61 -3.09 -6.43 -14.05
CA VAL A 61 -4.26 -5.83 -13.40
C VAL A 61 -5.57 -6.48 -13.87
N LEU A 62 -5.66 -6.92 -15.13
CA LEU A 62 -6.87 -7.57 -15.64
C LEU A 62 -7.08 -8.96 -15.03
N GLU A 63 -5.99 -9.66 -14.74
CA GLU A 63 -6.04 -10.89 -13.95
C GLU A 63 -6.52 -10.61 -12.52
N LEU A 64 -5.99 -9.57 -11.87
CA LEU A 64 -6.42 -9.18 -10.53
C LEU A 64 -7.90 -8.77 -10.48
N MET A 65 -8.38 -8.03 -11.48
CA MET A 65 -9.79 -7.63 -11.58
C MET A 65 -10.71 -8.85 -11.71
N ARG A 66 -10.29 -9.87 -12.47
CA ARG A 66 -11.03 -11.14 -12.59
C ARG A 66 -11.01 -11.94 -11.29
N LYS A 67 -9.88 -11.97 -10.59
CA LYS A 67 -9.71 -12.73 -9.33
C LYS A 67 -10.41 -12.05 -8.14
N TYR A 68 -10.44 -10.72 -8.08
CA TYR A 68 -10.96 -9.94 -6.95
C TYR A 68 -11.99 -8.88 -7.37
N PRO A 69 -13.10 -9.26 -8.06
CA PRO A 69 -14.02 -8.29 -8.66
C PRO A 69 -14.62 -7.31 -7.63
N LYS A 70 -14.92 -7.79 -6.42
CA LYS A 70 -15.46 -6.95 -5.34
C LYS A 70 -14.53 -5.80 -4.94
N ALA A 71 -13.21 -6.04 -4.91
CA ALA A 71 -12.24 -4.99 -4.56
C ALA A 71 -12.20 -3.88 -5.62
N PHE A 72 -12.39 -4.24 -6.90
CA PHE A 72 -12.39 -3.29 -8.00
C PHE A 72 -13.73 -2.57 -8.22
N GLN A 73 -14.81 -3.05 -7.58
CA GLN A 73 -16.14 -2.43 -7.61
C GLN A 73 -16.40 -1.46 -6.44
N LYS A 74 -15.45 -1.32 -5.51
CA LYS A 74 -15.55 -0.36 -4.39
C LYS A 74 -15.78 1.06 -4.93
N LYS A 75 -16.56 1.86 -4.19
CA LYS A 75 -16.75 3.28 -4.48
C LYS A 75 -15.40 4.00 -4.40
N MET A 76 -15.09 4.79 -5.42
CA MET A 76 -13.87 5.60 -5.50
C MET A 76 -14.23 7.01 -5.97
N HIS A 77 -13.56 8.02 -5.43
CA HIS A 77 -13.56 9.36 -5.99
C HIS A 77 -12.67 9.36 -7.24
N PRO A 78 -13.11 9.93 -8.38
CA PRO A 78 -12.36 9.85 -9.64
C PRO A 78 -10.97 10.48 -9.59
N ILE A 79 -10.74 11.43 -8.67
CA ILE A 79 -9.46 12.12 -8.50
C ILE A 79 -8.74 11.70 -7.21
N ALA A 80 -9.49 11.43 -6.14
CA ALA A 80 -8.90 11.27 -4.81
C ALA A 80 -8.75 9.79 -4.41
N GLY A 81 -9.22 8.88 -5.26
CA GLY A 81 -9.16 7.44 -5.01
C GLY A 81 -10.13 7.00 -3.92
N PRO A 82 -9.71 6.14 -2.97
CA PRO A 82 -10.61 5.56 -1.97
C PRO A 82 -11.36 6.60 -1.13
N VAL A 83 -12.64 6.34 -0.88
CA VAL A 83 -13.53 7.15 -0.02
C VAL A 83 -13.99 6.35 1.20
N LEU A 84 -14.42 7.05 2.25
CA LEU A 84 -14.78 6.45 3.54
C LEU A 84 -15.85 5.35 3.39
N GLU A 85 -16.86 5.61 2.57
CA GLU A 85 -18.00 4.70 2.35
C GLU A 85 -17.60 3.37 1.72
N ALA A 86 -16.41 3.27 1.12
CA ALA A 86 -15.87 2.01 0.61
C ALA A 86 -15.43 1.05 1.72
N TYR A 87 -15.32 1.52 2.97
CA TYR A 87 -14.79 0.76 4.11
C TYR A 87 -15.71 0.74 5.34
N LEU A 88 -16.81 1.50 5.32
CA LEU A 88 -17.80 1.43 6.38
C LEU A 88 -18.53 0.09 6.29
N VAL A 89 -18.56 -0.64 7.41
CA VAL A 89 -19.40 -1.81 7.61
C VAL A 89 -20.49 -1.39 8.58
N GLY A 90 -21.76 -1.50 8.15
CA GLY A 90 -22.93 -1.27 8.99
C GLY A 90 -23.33 -2.52 9.76
#